data_AF-A0A7Y9UII1-F1
#
_entry.id   AF-A0A7Y9UII1-F1
#
_cell.length_a   1.000
_cell.length_b   1.000
_cell.length_c   1.000
_cell.angle_alpha   90.00
_cell.angle_beta   90.00
_cell.angle_gamma   90.00
#
_symmetry.space_group_name_H-M   'P 1'
#
loop_
_entity.id
_entity.type
_entity.pdbx_description
1 polymer ?
#
loop_
_entity_poly.entity_id
_entity_poly.type
_entity_poly.pdbx_seq_one_letter_code
_entity_poly.pdbx_strand_id
1 'polypeptide(L)'
;MNRAAAIFAITLSFGAVDFARADQPGPDWMPAQEVIEKALKSGYTQVTKLEADDGRWEGEGVKNGQRMEFHADAKTGAITSEKLDD
;
A
#
# COMPACT_ATOMS: atom_id res chain seq x y z
N MET A 1 10.36 6.06 -24.39
CA MET A 1 10.41 4.67 -23.87
C MET A 1 9.27 4.55 -22.89
N ASN A 2 8.16 3.97 -23.33
CA ASN A 2 6.89 4.01 -22.60
C ASN A 2 6.85 2.79 -21.70
N ARG A 3 7.00 2.96 -20.39
CA ARG A 3 6.81 1.86 -19.43
C ARG A 3 5.47 2.07 -18.75
N ALA A 4 4.48 1.36 -19.27
CA ALA A 4 3.22 1.12 -18.59
C ALA A 4 3.49 0.43 -17.25
N ALA A 5 2.90 0.94 -16.17
CA ALA A 5 2.66 0.19 -14.95
C ALA A 5 1.20 0.48 -14.56
N ALA A 6 0.43 -0.59 -14.53
CA ALA A 6 -1.02 -0.59 -14.47
C ALA A 6 -1.52 -0.38 -13.03
N ILE A 7 -2.53 0.46 -12.87
CA ILE A 7 -3.32 0.59 -11.66
C ILE A 7 -4.28 -0.61 -11.62
N PHE A 8 -4.10 -1.55 -10.69
CA PHE A 8 -5.16 -2.50 -10.32
C PHE A 8 -5.95 -1.89 -9.17
N ALA A 9 -6.87 -0.99 -9.51
CA ALA A 9 -7.95 -0.57 -8.62
C ALA A 9 -9.17 -1.40 -8.97
N ILE A 10 -9.52 -2.40 -8.15
CA ILE A 10 -10.88 -2.95 -8.16
C ILE A 10 -11.71 -2.00 -7.33
N THR A 11 -12.24 -0.95 -7.96
CA THR A 11 -13.21 -0.04 -7.35
C THR A 11 -14.60 -0.66 -7.39
N LEU A 12 -15.11 -1.09 -6.24
CA LEU A 12 -16.54 -1.28 -6.01
C LEU A 12 -17.16 0.09 -5.73
N SER A 13 -17.87 0.64 -6.72
CA SER A 13 -18.47 1.96 -6.70
C SER A 13 -19.66 2.03 -5.74
N PHE A 14 -19.61 2.84 -4.67
CA PHE A 14 -20.79 3.49 -4.09
C PHE A 14 -20.40 4.79 -3.37
N GLY A 15 -21.01 5.90 -3.80
CA GLY A 15 -20.97 7.19 -3.10
C GLY A 15 -19.94 8.16 -3.66
N ALA A 16 -20.37 9.37 -3.99
CA ALA A 16 -19.48 10.48 -4.32
C ALA A 16 -18.59 10.79 -3.11
N VAL A 17 -17.31 10.42 -3.18
CA VAL A 17 -16.29 10.83 -2.23
C VAL A 17 -15.22 11.56 -3.01
N ASP A 18 -14.86 12.75 -2.51
CA ASP A 18 -13.72 13.53 -2.96
C ASP A 18 -12.55 12.60 -3.26
N PHE A 19 -12.09 12.59 -4.51
CA PHE A 19 -10.84 11.94 -4.87
C PHE A 19 -9.74 12.77 -4.22
N ALA A 20 -9.47 12.50 -2.94
CA ALA A 20 -8.19 12.76 -2.33
C ALA A 20 -7.16 12.25 -3.34
N ARG A 21 -6.31 13.15 -3.82
CA ARG A 21 -5.28 12.82 -4.79
C ARG A 21 -4.30 11.90 -4.08
N ALA A 22 -4.52 10.58 -4.17
CA ALA A 22 -3.50 9.62 -3.79
C ALA A 22 -2.24 9.98 -4.57
N ASP A 23 -1.15 10.22 -3.84
CA ASP A 23 0.12 10.59 -4.44
C ASP A 23 0.57 9.47 -5.37
N GLN A 24 1.34 9.83 -6.40
CA GLN A 24 1.97 8.84 -7.25
C GLN A 24 3.35 8.48 -6.67
N PRO A 25 3.72 7.19 -6.64
CA PRO A 25 5.06 6.79 -6.20
C PRO A 25 6.13 7.51 -7.02
N GLY A 26 7.18 7.98 -6.34
CA GLY A 26 8.35 8.58 -7.00
C GLY A 26 9.16 7.55 -7.80
N PRO A 27 9.99 7.99 -8.75
CA PRO A 27 10.80 7.09 -9.58
C PRO A 27 11.86 6.29 -8.80
N ASP A 28 12.19 6.71 -7.58
CA ASP A 28 13.14 6.06 -6.67
C ASP A 28 12.45 5.26 -5.55
N TRP A 29 11.12 5.11 -5.60
CA TRP A 29 10.38 4.31 -4.64
C TRP A 29 10.52 2.83 -4.95
N MET A 30 10.53 2.02 -3.89
CA MET A 30 10.44 0.57 -3.98
C MET A 30 9.15 0.20 -4.74
N PRO A 31 9.21 -0.69 -5.76
CA PRO A 31 8.03 -1.12 -6.47
C PRO A 31 6.98 -1.73 -5.54
N ALA A 32 5.70 -1.44 -5.77
CA ALA A 32 4.58 -1.93 -4.96
C ALA A 32 4.65 -3.45 -4.66
N GLN A 33 5.00 -4.26 -5.67
CA GLN A 33 5.13 -5.71 -5.50
C GLN A 33 6.21 -6.10 -4.48
N GLU A 34 7.33 -5.38 -4.44
CA GLU A 34 8.41 -5.63 -3.48
C GLU A 34 8.00 -5.21 -2.06
N VAL A 35 7.21 -4.14 -1.92
CA VAL A 35 6.63 -3.73 -0.64
C VAL A 35 5.65 -4.78 -0.12
N ILE A 36 4.79 -5.32 -0.99
CA ILE A 36 3.89 -6.44 -0.66
C ILE A 36 4.70 -7.63 -0.14
N GLU A 37 5.77 -8.03 -0.85
CA GLU A 37 6.62 -9.13 -0.41
C GLU A 37 7.27 -8.87 0.96
N LYS A 38 7.65 -7.62 1.27
CA LYS A 38 8.18 -7.25 2.58
C LYS A 38 7.13 -7.30 3.67
N ALA A 39 5.90 -6.85 3.40
CA ALA A 39 4.79 -6.99 4.33
C ALA A 39 4.50 -8.47 4.62
N LEU A 40 4.47 -9.33 3.59
CA LEU A 40 4.29 -10.77 3.78
C LEU A 40 5.42 -11.38 4.62
N LYS A 41 6.68 -10.99 4.37
CA LYS A 41 7.84 -11.42 5.18
C LYS A 41 7.82 -10.89 6.62
N SER A 42 7.11 -9.79 6.90
CA SER A 42 6.98 -9.24 8.26
C SER A 42 5.85 -9.89 9.08
N GLY A 43 5.13 -10.85 8.49
CA GLY A 43 4.10 -11.64 9.15
C GLY A 43 2.67 -11.36 8.68
N TYR A 44 2.48 -10.48 7.69
CA TYR A 44 1.18 -10.38 7.02
C TYR A 44 0.89 -11.67 6.25
N THR A 45 -0.34 -12.15 6.35
CA THR A 45 -0.81 -13.29 5.58
C THR A 45 -1.45 -12.85 4.26
N GLN A 46 -1.87 -11.58 4.18
CA GLN A 46 -2.47 -10.98 3.00
C GLN A 46 -2.25 -9.46 3.03
N VAL A 47 -2.03 -8.86 1.86
CA VAL A 47 -2.12 -7.41 1.64
C VAL A 47 -3.33 -7.18 0.75
N THR A 48 -4.29 -6.38 1.21
CA THR A 48 -5.55 -6.09 0.52
C THR A 48 -5.52 -4.75 -0.21
N LYS A 49 -4.67 -3.83 0.25
CA LYS A 49 -4.51 -2.49 -0.31
C LYS A 49 -3.06 -2.05 -0.19
N LEU A 50 -2.57 -1.30 -1.19
CA LEU A 50 -1.30 -0.60 -1.10
C LEU A 50 -1.36 0.66 -1.98
N GLU A 51 -1.14 1.82 -1.36
CA GLU A 51 -1.20 3.14 -1.99
C GLU A 51 0.03 3.97 -1.62
N ALA A 52 0.37 4.93 -2.48
CA ALA A 52 1.34 5.95 -2.16
C ALA A 52 0.59 7.15 -1.56
N ASP A 53 1.04 7.58 -0.39
CA ASP A 53 0.46 8.71 0.32
C ASP A 53 1.56 9.43 1.09
N ASP A 54 1.60 10.76 1.05
CA ASP A 54 2.42 11.58 1.94
C ASP A 54 3.91 11.15 2.00
N GLY A 55 4.49 10.77 0.87
CA GLY A 55 5.90 10.36 0.79
C GLY A 55 6.23 8.95 1.31
N ARG A 56 5.22 8.11 1.56
CA ARG A 56 5.35 6.73 2.06
C ARG A 56 4.43 5.77 1.30
N TRP A 57 4.63 4.48 1.51
CA TRP A 57 3.62 3.48 1.21
C TRP A 57 2.67 3.35 2.39
N GLU A 58 1.38 3.28 2.11
CA GLU A 58 0.33 2.93 3.06
C GLU A 58 -0.37 1.68 2.56
N GLY A 59 -0.53 0.68 3.42
CA GLY A 59 -1.15 -0.58 3.04
C GLY A 59 -2.08 -1.11 4.11
N GLU A 60 -3.05 -1.90 3.67
CA GLU A 60 -3.93 -2.66 4.55
C GLU A 60 -3.68 -4.15 4.33
N GLY A 61 -3.78 -4.93 5.39
CA GLY A 61 -3.60 -6.37 5.30
C GLY A 61 -4.04 -7.11 6.55
N VAL A 62 -3.89 -8.44 6.51
CA VAL A 62 -4.19 -9.30 7.65
C VAL A 62 -2.89 -9.74 8.31
N LYS A 63 -2.77 -9.51 9.61
CA LYS A 63 -1.67 -10.00 10.45
C LYS A 63 -2.24 -10.54 11.75
N ASN A 64 -1.81 -11.73 12.15
CA ASN A 64 -2.33 -12.42 13.35
C ASN A 64 -3.87 -12.57 13.38
N GLY A 65 -4.50 -12.70 12.20
CA GLY A 65 -5.96 -12.82 12.07
C GLY A 65 -6.74 -11.52 12.23
N GLN A 66 -6.07 -10.38 12.38
CA GLN A 66 -6.67 -9.05 12.47
C GLN A 66 -6.36 -8.24 11.22
N ARG A 67 -7.29 -7.36 10.83
CA ARG A 67 -7.03 -6.35 9.80
C ARG A 67 -6.16 -5.25 10.41
N MET A 68 -5.12 -4.88 9.69
CA MET A 68 -4.12 -3.92 10.11
C MET A 68 -3.83 -2.96 8.96
N GLU A 69 -3.75 -1.69 9.27
CA GLU A 69 -3.14 -0.68 8.42
C GLU A 69 -1.64 -0.60 8.77
N PHE A 70 -0.78 -0.46 7.76
CA PHE A 70 0.64 -0.26 7.92
C PHE A 70 1.17 0.87 7.05
N HIS A 71 2.24 1.49 7.55
CA HIS A 71 3.07 2.37 6.75
C HIS A 71 4.38 1.67 6.44
N ALA A 72 4.89 1.88 5.23
CA ALA A 72 6.22 1.44 4.85
C ALA A 72 7.03 2.58 4.24
N ASP A 73 8.33 2.61 4.55
CA ASP A 73 9.26 3.55 3.95
C ASP A 73 9.25 3.44 2.42
N ALA A 74 9.15 4.57 1.73
CA ALA A 74 8.98 4.62 0.28
C ALA A 74 10.11 3.92 -0.49
N LYS A 75 11.36 3.99 -0.02
CA LYS A 75 12.55 3.52 -0.75
C LYS A 75 12.96 2.11 -0.36
N THR A 76 12.72 1.75 0.89
CA THR A 76 13.18 0.49 1.47
C THR A 76 12.04 -0.48 1.72
N GLY A 77 10.77 -0.05 1.71
CA GLY A 77 9.63 -0.90 2.06
C GLY A 77 9.68 -1.46 3.47
N ALA A 78 10.49 -0.87 4.36
CA ALA A 78 10.53 -1.25 5.76
C ALA A 78 9.23 -0.79 6.43
N ILE A 79 8.54 -1.68 7.15
CA ILE A 79 7.34 -1.33 7.89
C ILE A 79 7.72 -0.38 9.04
N THR A 80 7.18 0.83 9.03
CA THR A 80 7.48 1.89 10.00
C THR A 80 6.37 2.12 11.01
N SER A 81 5.15 1.66 10.73
CA SER A 81 4.00 1.76 11.63
C SER A 81 3.01 0.64 11.31
N GLU A 82 2.32 0.14 12.34
CA GLU A 82 1.22 -0.82 12.23
C GLU A 82 0.14 -0.44 13.26
N LYS A 83 -1.12 -0.44 12.85
CA LYS A 83 -2.28 -0.21 13.74
C LYS A 83 -3.46 -1.06 13.27
N LEU A 84 -4.43 -1.31 14.15
CA LEU A 84 -5.68 -1.96 13.76
C LEU A 84 -6.44 -1.09 12.75
N ASP A 85 -7.01 -1.77 11.76
CA ASP A 85 -7.93 -1.21 10.77
C ASP A 85 -9.36 -1.35 11.36
N ASP A 86 -9.86 -0.27 11.97
CA ASP A 86 -11.14 -0.19 12.73
C ASP A 86 -12.29 0.42 11.92
#